data_AF-A0AAJ1IN01-F1
#
_entry.id   AF-A0AAJ1IN01-F1
#
_cell.length_a   1.000
_cell.length_b   1.000
_cell.length_c   1.000
_cell.angle_alpha   90.00
_cell.angle_beta   90.00
_cell.angle_gamma   90.00
#
_symmetry.space_group_name_H-M   'P 1'
#
loop_
_entity.id
_entity.type
_entity.pdbx_description
1 polymer ?
#
loop_
_entity_poly.entity_id
_entity_poly.type
_entity_poly.pdbx_seq_one_letter_code
_entity_poly.pdbx_strand_id
1 'polypeptide(L)'
;KITIVCGQARGADTLGEWYGKEKGYDIRYFPANWNLHGKKAGYLRNSEMADYADCLIAFWDGQSKGTEHMINLAKQKGLKIRIVNY
;
A
#
# COMPACT_ATOMS: atom_id res chain seq x y z
N LYS A 1 -0.60 16.75 -8.70
CA LYS A 1 0.29 15.76 -9.39
C LYS A 1 -0.02 14.39 -8.80
N ILE A 2 -0.05 13.31 -9.58
CA ILE A 2 -0.37 11.97 -9.08
C ILE A 2 0.93 11.26 -8.70
N THR A 3 0.96 10.67 -7.50
CA THR A 3 2.06 9.86 -6.99
C THR A 3 1.54 8.48 -6.63
N ILE A 4 2.21 7.42 -7.08
CA ILE A 4 1.92 6.05 -6.69
C ILE A 4 2.76 5.69 -5.47
N VAL A 5 2.10 5.22 -4.41
CA VAL A 5 2.74 4.72 -3.20
C VAL A 5 2.97 3.22 -3.34
N CYS A 6 4.23 2.78 -3.24
CA CYS A 6 4.63 1.40 -3.47
C CYS A 6 5.39 0.83 -2.26
N GLY A 7 4.85 -0.24 -1.66
CA GLY A 7 5.46 -0.94 -0.53
C GLY A 7 6.46 -2.03 -0.91
N GLN A 8 6.78 -2.15 -2.22
CA GLN A 8 7.65 -3.16 -2.83
C GLN A 8 7.27 -4.62 -2.49
N ALA A 9 6.01 -4.88 -2.16
CA ALA A 9 5.52 -6.26 -2.07
C ALA A 9 5.35 -6.87 -3.48
N ARG A 10 5.42 -8.20 -3.57
CA ARG A 10 5.00 -8.90 -4.80
C ARG A 10 3.47 -8.77 -4.94
N GLY A 11 2.99 -8.49 -6.15
CA GLY A 11 1.56 -8.43 -6.47
C GLY A 11 1.08 -7.00 -6.71
N ALA A 12 0.08 -6.55 -5.94
CA ALA A 12 -0.59 -5.26 -6.15
C ALA A 12 0.38 -4.06 -6.23
N ASP A 13 1.41 -4.03 -5.37
CA ASP A 13 2.44 -2.98 -5.40
C ASP A 13 3.24 -2.98 -6.71
N THR A 14 3.60 -4.16 -7.21
CA THR A 14 4.32 -4.31 -8.49
C THR A 14 3.48 -3.81 -9.67
N LEU A 15 2.18 -4.14 -9.67
CA LEU A 15 1.24 -3.67 -10.69
C LEU A 15 1.03 -2.15 -10.61
N GLY A 16 0.90 -1.61 -9.41
CA GLY A 16 0.78 -0.17 -9.18
C GLY A 16 2.01 0.59 -9.67
N GLU A 17 3.22 0.07 -9.37
CA GLU A 17 4.48 0.63 -9.85
C GLU A 17 4.53 0.64 -11.39
N TRP A 18 4.18 -0.47 -12.04
CA TRP A 18 4.16 -0.55 -13.50
C TRP A 18 3.19 0.45 -14.11
N TYR A 19 1.97 0.53 -13.58
CA TYR A 19 0.98 1.50 -14.02
C TYR A 19 1.49 2.95 -13.86
N GLY A 20 2.13 3.25 -12.72
CA GLY A 20 2.75 4.55 -12.47
C GLY A 20 3.80 4.89 -13.53
N LYS A 21 4.71 3.96 -13.82
CA LYS A 21 5.76 4.14 -14.85
C LYS A 21 5.17 4.35 -16.24
N GLU A 22 4.20 3.54 -16.64
CA GLU A 22 3.57 3.63 -17.96
C GLU A 22 2.86 4.98 -18.17
N LYS A 23 2.21 5.51 -17.12
CA LYS A 23 1.52 6.80 -17.18
C LYS A 23 2.42 8.01 -16.87
N GLY A 24 3.69 7.79 -16.56
CA GLY A 24 4.62 8.86 -16.19
C GLY A 24 4.31 9.53 -14.84
N TYR A 25 3.69 8.80 -13.91
CA TYR A 25 3.45 9.28 -12.54
C TYR A 25 4.70 9.11 -11.66
N ASP A 26 4.81 9.97 -10.64
CA ASP A 26 5.87 9.81 -9.64
C ASP A 26 5.61 8.55 -8.81
N ILE A 27 6.68 7.88 -8.36
CA ILE A 27 6.57 6.69 -7.52
C ILE A 27 7.33 6.94 -6.22
N ARG A 28 6.65 6.73 -5.09
CA ARG A 28 7.23 6.81 -3.77
C ARG A 28 7.33 5.40 -3.16
N TYR A 29 8.56 4.98 -2.88
CA TYR A 29 8.83 3.66 -2.34
C TYR A 29 8.90 3.66 -0.81
N PHE A 30 8.29 2.65 -0.20
CA PHE A 30 8.31 2.37 1.23
C PHE A 30 8.73 0.91 1.42
N PRO A 31 10.03 0.58 1.36
CA PRO A 31 10.50 -0.78 1.58
C PRO A 31 10.35 -1.19 3.05
N ALA A 32 9.85 -2.39 3.31
CA ALA A 32 9.80 -2.92 4.67
C ALA A 32 11.20 -3.29 5.18
N ASN A 33 11.60 -2.76 6.33
CA ASN A 33 12.89 -3.08 6.96
C ASN A 33 12.82 -4.38 7.78
N TRP A 34 12.83 -5.52 7.07
CA TRP A 34 12.72 -6.86 7.67
C TRP A 34 13.89 -7.20 8.60
N ASN A 35 15.10 -6.71 8.31
CA ASN A 35 16.29 -6.97 9.14
C ASN A 35 16.14 -6.36 10.54
N LEU A 36 15.57 -5.16 10.63
CA LEU A 36 15.43 -4.45 11.90
C LEU A 36 14.18 -4.85 12.68
N HIS A 37 13.06 -5.07 11.99
CA HIS A 37 11.75 -5.21 12.64
C HIS A 37 11.09 -6.59 12.46
N GLY A 38 11.72 -7.51 11.72
CA GLY A 38 11.19 -8.84 11.44
C GLY A 38 9.77 -8.77 10.87
N LYS A 39 8.86 -9.62 11.37
CA LYS A 39 7.47 -9.66 10.91
C LYS A 39 6.72 -8.33 11.06
N LYS A 40 7.13 -7.46 12.00
CA LYS A 40 6.49 -6.15 12.22
C LYS A 40 6.83 -5.14 11.11
N ALA A 41 7.89 -5.38 10.33
CA ALA A 41 8.32 -4.48 9.26
C ALA A 41 7.20 -4.19 8.24
N GLY A 42 6.42 -5.20 7.88
CA GLY A 42 5.29 -5.03 6.96
C GLY A 42 4.19 -4.11 7.52
N TYR A 43 3.89 -4.22 8.82
CA TYR A 43 2.89 -3.40 9.48
C TYR A 43 3.33 -1.95 9.63
N LEU A 44 4.60 -1.72 10.01
CA LEU A 44 5.18 -0.38 10.13
C LEU A 44 5.17 0.33 8.78
N ARG A 45 5.64 -0.35 7.73
CA ARG A 45 5.56 0.13 6.35
C ARG A 45 4.12 0.48 5.94
N ASN A 46 3.14 -0.36 6.27
CA ASN A 46 1.74 -0.05 5.96
C ASN A 46 1.27 1.24 6.64
N SER A 47 1.71 1.49 7.88
CA SER A 47 1.42 2.74 8.58
C SER A 47 2.04 3.93 7.85
N GLU A 48 3.33 3.86 7.50
CA GLU A 48 4.03 4.93 6.79
C GLU A 48 3.38 5.25 5.43
N MET A 49 2.95 4.22 4.69
CA MET A 49 2.23 4.41 3.44
C MET A 49 0.85 5.07 3.65
N ALA A 50 0.11 4.66 4.68
CA ALA A 50 -1.18 5.24 5.01
C ALA A 50 -1.07 6.69 5.51
N ASP A 51 0.03 7.03 6.20
CA ASP A 51 0.31 8.39 6.66
C ASP A 51 0.68 9.34 5.49
N TYR A 52 1.27 8.80 4.42
CA TYR A 52 1.67 9.58 3.25
C TYR A 52 0.55 9.72 2.19
N ALA A 53 -0.35 8.74 2.09
CA ALA A 53 -1.31 8.67 1.00
C ALA A 53 -2.62 9.44 1.27
N ASP A 54 -3.21 10.02 0.22
CA ASP A 54 -4.55 10.62 0.27
C ASP A 54 -5.67 9.60 -0.01
N CYS A 55 -5.35 8.52 -0.72
CA CYS A 55 -6.31 7.50 -1.14
C CYS A 55 -5.68 6.10 -1.18
N LEU A 56 -6.53 5.08 -1.04
CA LEU A 56 -6.18 3.67 -1.09
C LEU A 56 -7.07 2.93 -2.10
N ILE A 57 -6.45 2.20 -3.02
CA ILE A 57 -7.11 1.17 -3.83
C ILE A 57 -6.60 -0.18 -3.34
N ALA A 58 -7.48 -0.98 -2.73
CA ALA A 58 -7.13 -2.27 -2.17
C ALA A 58 -7.77 -3.39 -2.98
N PHE A 59 -6.95 -4.33 -3.47
CA PHE A 59 -7.42 -5.58 -4.06
C PHE A 59 -7.43 -6.64 -2.96
N TRP A 60 -8.60 -7.17 -2.62
CA TRP A 60 -8.75 -8.02 -1.44
C TRP A 60 -9.57 -9.27 -1.73
N ASP A 61 -9.04 -10.42 -1.33
CA ASP A 61 -9.66 -11.75 -1.39
C ASP A 61 -10.63 -12.00 -0.21
N GLY A 62 -10.82 -11.02 0.68
CA GLY A 62 -11.61 -11.17 1.90
C GLY A 62 -10.91 -11.92 3.04
N GLN A 63 -9.68 -12.42 2.85
CA GLN A 63 -8.98 -13.27 3.82
C GLN A 63 -7.58 -12.75 4.20
N SER A 64 -6.92 -11.99 3.32
CA SER A 64 -5.59 -11.45 3.53
C SER A 64 -5.57 -10.48 4.70
N LYS A 65 -5.00 -10.93 5.83
CA LYS A 65 -4.80 -10.12 7.04
C LYS A 65 -3.92 -8.89 6.80
N GLY A 66 -2.98 -8.97 5.86
CA GLY A 66 -2.11 -7.85 5.51
C GLY A 66 -2.87 -6.73 4.80
N THR A 67 -3.73 -7.11 3.84
CA THR A 67 -4.59 -6.16 3.12
C THR A 67 -5.67 -5.59 4.05
N GLU A 68 -6.28 -6.44 4.88
CA GLU A 68 -7.23 -6.01 5.92
C GLU A 68 -6.61 -4.95 6.84
N HIS A 69 -5.40 -5.18 7.33
CA HIS A 69 -4.69 -4.20 8.15
C HIS A 69 -4.49 -2.86 7.44
N MET A 70 -4.12 -2.87 6.16
CA MET A 70 -3.96 -1.63 5.38
C MET A 70 -5.29 -0.89 5.19
N ILE A 71 -6.38 -1.62 4.93
CA ILE A 71 -7.73 -1.05 4.83
C ILE A 71 -8.13 -0.39 6.16
N ASN A 72 -7.88 -1.05 7.29
CA ASN A 72 -8.20 -0.53 8.62
C ASN A 72 -7.40 0.73 8.95
N LEU A 73 -6.10 0.76 8.64
CA LEU A 73 -5.27 1.97 8.78
C LEU A 73 -5.80 3.12 7.93
N ALA A 74 -6.10 2.86 6.66
CA ALA A 74 -6.64 3.88 5.76
C ALA A 74 -7.96 4.45 6.27
N LYS A 75 -8.84 3.60 6.86
CA LYS A 75 -10.10 4.06 7.48
C LYS A 75 -9.82 4.97 8.68
N GLN A 76 -8.91 4.56 9.56
CA GLN A 76 -8.54 5.35 10.75
C GLN A 76 -7.94 6.70 10.39
N LYS A 77 -7.20 6.76 9.27
CA LYS A 77 -6.54 7.97 8.76
C LYS A 77 -7.44 8.82 7.86
N GLY A 78 -8.67 8.38 7.58
CA GLY A 78 -9.63 9.13 6.79
C GLY A 78 -9.34 9.17 5.28
N LEU A 79 -8.58 8.21 4.76
CA LEU A 79 -8.28 8.11 3.34
C LEU A 79 -9.54 7.81 2.54
N LYS A 80 -9.55 8.21 1.26
CA LYS A 80 -10.56 7.72 0.31
C LYS A 80 -10.21 6.29 -0.10
N ILE A 81 -11.08 5.34 0.22
CA ILE A 81 -10.82 3.90 0.03
C ILE A 81 -11.72 3.33 -1.05
N ARG A 82 -11.12 2.62 -2.00
CA ARG A 82 -11.82 1.72 -2.94
C ARG A 82 -11.32 0.30 -2.75
N ILE A 83 -12.21 -0.60 -2.35
CA ILE A 83 -11.91 -2.02 -2.21
C ILE A 83 -12.44 -2.75 -3.44
N VAL A 84 -11.60 -3.53 -4.11
CA VAL A 84 -11.93 -4.40 -5.23
C VAL A 84 -11.80 -5.84 -4.77
N ASN A 85 -12.91 -6.55 -4.68
CA ASN A 85 -12.93 -7.94 -4.26
C ASN A 85 -12.73 -8.86 -5.47
N TYR A 86 -12.04 -9.99 -5.28
CA TYR A 86 -11.83 -11.03 -6.30
C TYR A 86 -11.78 -12.43 -5.69
#